data_AF-A0A5C6Y8M8-F1
#
_entry.id   AF-A0A5C6Y8M8-F1
#
_cell.length_a   1.000
_cell.length_b   1.000
_cell.length_c   1.000
_cell.angle_alpha   90.00
_cell.angle_beta   90.00
_cell.angle_gamma   90.00
#
_symmetry.space_group_name_H-M   'P 1'
#
loop_
_entity.id
_entity.type
_entity.pdbx_description
1 polymer ?
#
loop_
_entity_poly.entity_id
_entity_poly.type
_entity_poly.pdbx_seq_one_letter_code
_entity_poly.pdbx_strand_id
1 'polypeptide(L)'
;MKNLIIKFTLLLIVFLGITIKTYSQNFSNQSLKKLESFEININKLDNPKVYNDFNLILKLEKKRRNNKTLGIVLTSFSIVSTTLGIFVFSQGKGTITNSIGGAFLGAGIVSGCISIPLFNSSKNKRKQRDLLIRKYQIN
;
A
#
# COMPACT_ATOMS: atom_id res chain seq x y z
N MET A 1 30.15 -10.51 49.37
CA MET A 1 29.89 -11.34 48.16
C MET A 1 28.41 -11.58 47.88
N LYS A 2 27.59 -12.00 48.85
CA LYS A 2 26.14 -12.25 48.65
C LYS A 2 25.37 -11.08 48.02
N ASN A 3 25.58 -9.84 48.49
CA ASN A 3 24.92 -8.65 47.92
C ASN A 3 25.33 -8.34 46.47
N LEU A 4 26.55 -8.70 46.06
CA LEU A 4 27.01 -8.51 44.69
C LEU A 4 26.34 -9.53 43.76
N ILE A 5 26.23 -10.78 44.22
CA ILE A 5 25.54 -11.86 43.50
C ILE A 5 24.05 -11.52 43.33
N ILE A 6 23.39 -11.02 44.38
CA ILE A 6 21.98 -10.61 44.33
C ILE A 6 21.77 -9.45 43.35
N LYS A 7 22.64 -8.43 43.35
CA LYS A 7 22.55 -7.32 42.38
C LYS A 7 22.74 -7.80 40.94
N PHE A 8 23.67 -8.74 40.73
CA PHE A 8 23.95 -9.30 39.41
C PHE A 8 22.80 -10.16 38.90
N THR A 9 22.19 -11.00 39.74
CA THR A 9 21.01 -11.79 39.34
C THR A 9 19.80 -10.90 39.05
N LEU A 10 19.60 -9.81 39.80
CA LEU A 10 18.53 -8.85 39.56
C LEU A 10 18.72 -8.12 38.22
N LEU A 11 19.94 -7.72 37.88
CA LEU A 11 20.29 -7.12 36.59
C LEU A 11 20.00 -8.08 35.41
N LEU A 12 20.31 -9.36 35.59
CA LEU A 12 20.13 -10.39 34.56
C LEU A 12 18.64 -10.65 34.28
N ILE A 13 17.80 -10.64 35.32
CA ILE A 13 16.34 -10.77 35.18
C ILE A 13 15.75 -9.56 34.43
N VAL A 14 16.23 -8.34 34.71
CA VAL A 14 15.81 -7.13 34.01
C VAL A 14 16.22 -7.18 32.52
N PHE A 15 17.43 -7.66 32.23
CA PHE A 15 17.92 -7.78 30.85
C PHE A 15 17.10 -8.81 30.05
N LEU A 16 16.74 -9.94 30.66
CA LEU A 16 15.85 -10.94 30.05
C LEU A 16 14.45 -10.37 29.77
N GLY A 17 13.89 -9.57 30.70
CA GLY A 17 12.56 -8.96 30.54
C GLY A 17 12.45 -8.03 29.32
N ILE A 18 13.51 -7.33 28.94
CA ILE A 18 13.53 -6.41 27.79
C ILE A 18 13.51 -7.18 26.45
N THR A 19 13.96 -8.44 26.43
CA THR A 19 14.05 -9.26 25.20
C THR A 19 12.76 -9.98 24.84
N ILE A 20 11.77 -10.02 25.74
CA ILE A 20 10.47 -10.66 25.48
C ILE A 20 9.62 -9.70 24.63
N LYS A 21 9.90 -9.65 23.33
CA LYS A 21 8.98 -9.06 22.35
C LYS A 21 7.83 -10.02 22.11
N THR A 22 6.79 -9.93 22.93
CA THR A 22 5.49 -10.56 22.63
C THR A 22 4.86 -9.83 21.44
N TYR A 23 4.99 -10.41 20.25
CA TYR A 23 4.22 -9.99 19.08
C TYR A 23 2.78 -10.46 19.28
N SER A 24 1.94 -9.58 19.84
CA SER A 24 0.50 -9.79 19.85
C SER A 24 -0.02 -9.79 18.42
N GLN A 25 -0.54 -10.93 17.96
CA GLN A 25 -1.09 -11.16 16.62
C GLN A 25 -2.53 -10.64 16.52
N ASN A 26 -2.75 -9.36 16.82
CA ASN A 26 -4.09 -8.78 16.79
C ASN A 26 -4.35 -8.03 15.50
N PHE A 27 -5.29 -8.54 14.69
CA PHE A 27 -5.88 -7.78 13.60
C PHE A 27 -6.84 -6.72 14.16
N SER A 28 -6.83 -5.53 13.57
CA SER A 28 -7.85 -4.53 13.86
C SER A 28 -9.21 -4.99 13.35
N ASN A 29 -10.31 -4.52 13.97
CA ASN A 29 -11.69 -4.81 13.52
C ASN A 29 -11.91 -4.46 12.04
N GLN A 30 -11.27 -3.41 11.53
CA GLN A 30 -11.34 -3.03 10.12
C GLN A 30 -10.66 -4.07 9.21
N SER A 31 -9.54 -4.64 9.67
CA SER A 31 -8.82 -5.69 8.96
C SER A 31 -9.62 -6.99 8.94
N LEU A 32 -10.25 -7.36 10.06
CA LEU A 32 -11.13 -8.53 10.17
C LEU A 32 -12.34 -8.41 9.23
N LYS A 33 -13.08 -7.31 9.29
CA LYS A 33 -14.21 -7.03 8.36
C LYS A 33 -13.80 -7.12 6.89
N LYS A 34 -12.56 -6.73 6.59
CA LYS A 34 -12.03 -6.77 5.23
C LYS A 34 -11.66 -8.19 4.79
N LEU A 35 -11.13 -9.01 5.69
CA LEU A 35 -10.91 -10.44 5.45
C LEU A 35 -12.24 -11.19 5.32
N GLU A 36 -13.23 -10.87 6.14
CA GLU A 36 -14.60 -11.38 6.03
C GLU A 36 -15.23 -11.02 4.68
N SER A 37 -15.02 -9.80 4.17
CA SER A 37 -15.48 -9.41 2.83
C SER A 37 -14.85 -10.19 1.67
N PHE A 38 -13.82 -10.99 1.95
CA PHE A 38 -13.20 -11.92 0.99
C PHE A 38 -13.66 -13.36 1.20
N GLU A 39 -14.66 -13.60 2.04
CA GLU A 39 -15.20 -14.93 2.36
C GLU A 39 -14.15 -15.88 2.93
N ILE A 40 -13.18 -15.31 3.67
CA ILE A 40 -12.09 -16.05 4.29
C ILE A 40 -12.53 -16.55 5.67
N ASN A 41 -12.25 -17.82 5.98
CA ASN A 41 -12.47 -18.36 7.32
C ASN A 41 -11.46 -17.80 8.32
N ILE A 42 -11.89 -16.81 9.10
CA ILE A 42 -11.09 -16.16 10.14
C ILE A 42 -10.91 -17.02 11.41
N ASN A 43 -11.58 -18.18 11.54
CA ASN A 43 -11.48 -19.01 12.75
C ASN A 43 -10.14 -19.77 12.87
N LYS A 44 -9.21 -19.61 11.91
CA LYS A 44 -7.90 -20.28 11.86
C LYS A 44 -6.72 -19.35 12.19
N LEU A 45 -6.98 -18.24 12.90
CA LEU A 45 -5.97 -17.21 13.20
C LEU A 45 -4.78 -17.70 14.06
N ASP A 46 -4.94 -18.80 14.80
CA ASP A 46 -3.93 -19.31 15.72
C ASP A 46 -2.66 -19.84 15.03
N ASN A 47 -2.73 -20.09 13.72
CA ASN A 47 -1.58 -20.56 12.96
C ASN A 47 -0.74 -19.35 12.45
N PRO A 48 0.54 -19.24 12.81
CA PRO A 48 1.38 -18.10 12.42
C PRO A 48 1.55 -17.96 10.90
N LYS A 49 1.46 -19.06 10.15
CA LYS A 49 1.47 -19.04 8.69
C LYS A 49 0.19 -18.41 8.12
N VAL A 50 -0.96 -18.75 8.70
CA VAL A 50 -2.27 -18.20 8.31
C VAL A 50 -2.33 -16.71 8.65
N TYR A 51 -1.83 -16.32 9.82
CA TYR A 51 -1.70 -14.91 10.21
C TYR A 51 -0.86 -14.12 9.20
N ASN A 52 0.30 -14.64 8.81
CA ASN A 52 1.18 -13.96 7.86
C ASN A 52 0.53 -13.85 6.47
N ASP A 53 -0.15 -14.90 6.00
CA ASP A 53 -0.85 -14.89 4.72
C ASP A 53 -2.01 -13.88 4.73
N PHE A 54 -2.79 -13.78 5.82
CA PHE A 54 -3.85 -12.78 5.97
C PHE A 54 -3.31 -11.36 6.00
N ASN A 55 -2.22 -11.12 6.71
CA ASN A 55 -1.56 -9.81 6.71
C ASN A 55 -1.04 -9.45 5.30
N LEU A 56 -0.53 -10.44 4.57
CA LEU A 56 -0.07 -10.24 3.20
C LEU A 56 -1.23 -9.95 2.24
N ILE A 57 -2.38 -10.62 2.37
CA ILE A 57 -3.63 -10.30 1.63
C ILE A 57 -4.02 -8.83 1.86
N LEU A 58 -4.04 -8.37 3.11
CA LEU A 58 -4.39 -7.00 3.46
C LEU A 58 -3.38 -5.98 2.90
N LYS A 59 -2.07 -6.29 2.98
CA LYS A 59 -1.00 -5.46 2.43
C LYS A 59 -1.10 -5.34 0.91
N LEU A 60 -1.37 -6.45 0.21
CA LEU A 60 -1.58 -6.47 -1.24
C LEU A 60 -2.81 -5.65 -1.61
N GLU A 61 -3.91 -5.77 -0.86
CA GLU A 61 -5.12 -4.98 -1.11
C GLU A 61 -4.91 -3.48 -0.89
N LYS A 62 -4.20 -3.09 0.17
CA LYS A 62 -3.83 -1.70 0.42
C LYS A 62 -2.99 -1.14 -0.73
N LYS A 63 -1.95 -1.87 -1.15
CA LYS A 63 -1.08 -1.46 -2.26
C LYS A 63 -1.84 -1.38 -3.59
N ARG A 64 -2.73 -2.34 -3.86
CA ARG A 64 -3.61 -2.33 -5.04
C ARG A 64 -4.47 -1.07 -5.09
N ARG A 65 -5.14 -0.72 -3.98
CA ARG A 65 -6.00 0.47 -3.87
C ARG A 65 -5.19 1.73 -4.10
N ASN A 66 -4.06 1.89 -3.41
CA ASN A 66 -3.20 3.07 -3.56
C ASN A 66 -2.74 3.24 -5.02
N ASN A 67 -2.25 2.17 -5.65
CA ASN A 67 -1.81 2.24 -7.04
C ASN A 67 -2.95 2.56 -8.00
N LYS A 68 -4.16 2.03 -7.76
CA LYS A 68 -5.34 2.34 -8.58
C LYS A 68 -5.75 3.81 -8.40
N THR A 69 -5.80 4.30 -7.17
CA THR A 69 -6.16 5.70 -6.88
C THR A 69 -5.15 6.66 -7.49
N LEU A 70 -3.85 6.43 -7.30
CA LEU A 70 -2.80 7.25 -7.92
C LEU A 70 -2.86 7.20 -9.45
N GLY A 71 -3.09 6.02 -10.03
CA GLY A 71 -3.30 5.88 -11.48
C GLY A 71 -4.46 6.75 -11.98
N ILE A 72 -5.61 6.72 -11.30
CA ILE A 72 -6.78 7.54 -11.65
C ILE A 72 -6.45 9.03 -11.53
N VAL A 73 -5.89 9.48 -10.40
CA VAL A 73 -5.56 10.89 -10.17
C VAL A 73 -4.59 11.42 -11.25
N LEU A 74 -3.54 10.66 -11.56
CA LEU A 74 -2.57 11.06 -12.59
C LEU A 74 -3.18 11.05 -13.99
N THR A 75 -4.08 10.12 -14.29
CA THR A 75 -4.78 10.10 -15.59
C THR A 75 -5.71 11.30 -15.73
N SER A 76 -6.47 11.62 -14.67
CA SER A 76 -7.33 12.80 -14.67
C SER A 76 -6.51 14.08 -14.82
N PHE A 77 -5.39 14.19 -14.08
CA PHE A 77 -4.46 15.29 -14.21
C PHE A 77 -3.86 15.38 -15.62
N SER A 78 -3.51 14.25 -16.22
CA SER A 78 -3.01 14.14 -17.58
C SER A 78 -3.99 14.76 -18.58
N ILE A 79 -5.26 14.33 -18.54
CA ILE A 79 -6.31 14.82 -19.44
C ILE A 79 -6.51 16.32 -19.29
N VAL A 80 -6.65 16.81 -18.05
CA VAL A 80 -6.88 18.23 -17.77
C VAL A 80 -5.68 19.07 -18.21
N SER A 81 -4.47 18.68 -17.80
CA SER A 81 -3.24 19.40 -18.11
C SER A 81 -2.96 19.43 -19.61
N THR A 82 -3.14 18.30 -20.31
CA THR A 82 -2.99 18.24 -21.77
C THR A 82 -4.00 19.14 -22.47
N THR A 83 -5.28 19.10 -22.06
CA THR A 83 -6.33 19.94 -22.66
C THR A 83 -6.04 21.43 -22.44
N LEU A 84 -5.64 21.82 -21.24
CA LEU A 84 -5.24 23.19 -20.94
C LEU A 84 -4.02 23.61 -21.76
N GLY A 85 -3.02 22.74 -21.89
CA GLY A 85 -1.84 23.00 -22.70
C GLY A 85 -2.19 23.26 -24.17
N ILE A 86 -3.04 22.41 -24.77
CA ILE A 86 -3.54 22.58 -26.15
C ILE A 86 -4.32 23.89 -26.29
N PHE A 87 -5.21 24.18 -25.35
CA PHE A 87 -6.01 25.40 -25.36
C PHE A 87 -5.15 26.66 -25.28
N VAL A 88 -4.16 26.68 -24.38
CA VAL A 88 -3.21 27.80 -24.24
C VAL A 88 -2.37 27.95 -25.52
N PHE A 89 -1.91 26.86 -26.13
CA PHE A 89 -1.21 26.91 -27.42
C PHE A 89 -2.08 27.48 -28.54
N SER A 90 -3.39 27.22 -28.53
CA SER A 90 -4.32 27.72 -29.53
C SER A 90 -4.59 29.23 -29.45
N GLN A 91 -4.28 29.90 -28.33
CA GLN A 91 -4.60 31.33 -28.13
C GLN A 91 -3.56 32.32 -28.70
N GLY A 92 -2.50 31.84 -29.36
CA GLY A 92 -1.65 32.69 -30.21
C GLY A 92 -0.27 33.06 -29.64
N LYS A 93 0.55 33.62 -30.54
CA LYS A 93 2.02 33.64 -30.50
C LYS A 93 2.59 34.61 -29.46
N GLY A 94 3.08 34.04 -28.35
CA GLY A 94 3.96 34.70 -27.40
C GLY A 94 4.90 33.67 -26.76
N THR A 95 6.17 34.02 -26.51
CA THR A 95 7.15 33.12 -25.87
C THR A 95 6.66 32.61 -24.52
N ILE A 96 5.95 33.45 -23.77
CA ILE A 96 5.34 33.11 -22.47
C ILE A 96 4.19 32.11 -22.66
N THR A 97 3.26 32.38 -23.58
CA THR A 97 2.12 31.49 -23.89
C THR A 97 2.59 30.11 -24.35
N ASN A 98 3.61 30.05 -25.20
CA ASN A 98 4.18 28.80 -25.69
C ASN A 98 4.90 28.01 -24.59
N SER A 99 5.58 28.70 -23.66
CA SER A 99 6.27 28.05 -22.55
C SER A 99 5.27 27.46 -21.55
N ILE A 100 4.20 28.21 -21.24
CA ILE A 100 3.14 27.76 -20.33
C ILE A 100 2.35 26.61 -20.96
N GLY A 101 1.92 26.76 -22.21
CA GLY A 101 1.23 25.69 -22.95
C GLY A 101 2.09 24.42 -23.04
N GLY A 102 3.40 24.59 -23.28
CA GLY A 102 4.39 23.51 -23.34
C GLY A 102 4.56 22.79 -22.01
N ALA A 103 4.62 23.54 -20.91
CA ALA A 103 4.70 22.98 -19.57
C ALA A 103 3.46 22.15 -19.20
N PHE A 104 2.25 22.67 -19.48
CA PHE A 104 1.00 21.93 -19.24
C PHE A 104 0.86 20.69 -20.13
N LEU A 105 1.21 20.79 -21.42
CA LEU A 105 1.25 19.62 -22.30
C LEU A 105 2.24 18.56 -21.79
N GLY A 106 3.46 18.98 -21.46
CA GLY A 106 4.52 18.10 -20.97
C GLY A 106 4.14 17.41 -19.65
N ALA A 107 3.63 18.17 -18.67
CA ALA A 107 3.14 17.64 -17.41
C ALA A 107 1.99 16.64 -17.62
N GLY A 108 1.11 16.92 -18.58
CA GLY A 108 0.02 16.03 -18.96
C GLY A 108 0.52 14.70 -19.52
N ILE A 109 1.46 14.73 -20.46
CA ILE A 109 2.04 13.51 -21.05
C ILE A 109 2.79 12.69 -20.00
N VAL A 110 3.66 13.32 -19.20
CA VAL A 110 4.45 12.63 -18.18
C VAL A 110 3.56 11.96 -17.14
N SER A 111 2.55 12.66 -16.63
CA SER A 111 1.61 12.08 -15.66
C SER A 111 0.82 10.91 -16.25
N GLY A 112 0.42 11.00 -17.52
CA GLY A 112 -0.21 9.90 -18.27
C GLY A 112 0.71 8.67 -18.34
N CYS A 113 1.98 8.85 -18.71
CA CYS A 113 2.96 7.77 -18.78
C CYS A 113 3.19 7.08 -17.43
N ILE A 114 3.26 7.84 -16.33
CA ILE A 114 3.45 7.29 -14.97
C ILE A 114 2.20 6.52 -14.49
N SER A 115 1.00 6.89 -14.96
CA SER A 115 -0.25 6.22 -14.57
C SER A 115 -0.34 4.77 -15.07
N ILE A 116 0.23 4.46 -16.25
CA ILE A 116 0.19 3.13 -16.88
C ILE A 116 0.83 2.03 -16.01
N PRO A 117 2.10 2.14 -15.56
CA PRO A 117 2.71 1.12 -14.71
C PRO A 117 1.99 1.00 -13.36
N LEU A 118 1.35 2.07 -12.85
CA LEU A 118 0.55 1.99 -11.63
C LEU A 118 -0.70 1.12 -11.82
N PHE A 119 -1.42 1.24 -12.94
CA PHE A 119 -2.54 0.36 -13.25
C PHE A 119 -2.11 -1.10 -13.44
N ASN A 120 -1.01 -1.34 -14.16
CA ASN A 120 -0.48 -2.69 -14.34
C ASN A 120 -0.06 -3.31 -12.99
N SER A 121 0.63 -2.53 -12.16
CA SER A 121 1.00 -2.94 -10.80
C SER A 121 -0.22 -3.25 -9.94
N SER A 122 -1.27 -2.42 -10.00
CA SER A 122 -2.54 -2.69 -9.32
C SER A 122 -3.17 -4.02 -9.77
N LYS A 123 -3.20 -4.29 -11.08
CA LYS A 123 -3.70 -5.56 -11.65
C LYS A 123 -2.91 -6.77 -11.15
N ASN A 124 -1.58 -6.66 -11.12
CA ASN A 124 -0.71 -7.73 -10.61
C ASN A 124 -0.92 -7.99 -9.12
N LYS A 125 -1.08 -6.94 -8.31
CA LYS A 125 -1.36 -7.08 -6.87
C LYS A 125 -2.73 -7.71 -6.60
N ARG A 126 -3.72 -7.43 -7.44
CA ARG A 126 -5.02 -8.12 -7.40
C ARG A 126 -4.85 -9.62 -7.63
N LYS A 127 -4.12 -10.02 -8.68
CA LYS A 127 -3.86 -11.45 -8.98
C LYS A 127 -3.18 -12.16 -7.82
N GLN A 128 -2.12 -11.57 -7.26
CA GLN A 128 -1.39 -12.14 -6.11
C GLN A 128 -2.30 -12.32 -4.89
N ARG A 129 -3.14 -11.33 -4.61
CA ARG A 129 -4.11 -11.38 -3.52
C ARG A 129 -5.14 -12.50 -3.75
N ASP A 130 -5.71 -12.57 -4.95
CA ASP A 130 -6.77 -13.54 -5.28
C ASP A 130 -6.25 -14.99 -5.20
N LEU A 131 -5.00 -15.23 -5.59
CA LEU A 131 -4.35 -16.55 -5.43
C LEU A 131 -4.22 -16.97 -3.95
N LEU A 132 -4.01 -16.02 -3.03
CA LEU A 132 -3.92 -16.31 -1.61
C LEU A 132 -5.31 -16.47 -0.99
N ILE A 133 -6.27 -15.64 -1.37
CA ILE A 133 -7.66 -15.74 -0.92
C ILE A 133 -8.22 -17.12 -1.23
N ARG A 134 -7.99 -17.66 -2.44
CA ARG A 134 -8.44 -18.99 -2.86
C ARG A 134 -7.99 -20.14 -1.94
N LYS A 135 -6.87 -20.00 -1.22
CA LYS A 135 -6.40 -21.04 -0.29
C LYS A 135 -7.26 -21.14 0.97
N TYR A 136 -8.04 -20.10 1.27
CA TYR A 136 -8.73 -19.92 2.54
C TYR A 136 -10.22 -19.57 2.37
N GLN A 137 -10.73 -19.58 1.13
CA GLN A 137 -12.15 -19.43 0.86
C GLN A 137 -12.92 -20.59 1.48
N ILE A 138 -14.05 -20.25 2.08
CA ILE A 138 -15.04 -21.20 2.56
C ILE A 138 -15.77 -21.69 1.31
N ASN A 139 -15.49 -22.93 0.88
CA ASN A 139 -16.39 -23.64 -0.03
C ASN A 139 -17.65 -24.07 0.72
#